data_AF-A0A5J4PB52-F1
#
_entry.id   AF-A0A5J4PB52-F1
#
_cell.length_a   1.000
_cell.length_b   1.000
_cell.length_c   1.000
_cell.angle_alpha   90.00
_cell.angle_beta   90.00
_cell.angle_gamma   90.00
#
_symmetry.space_group_name_H-M   'P 1'
#
loop_
_entity.id
_entity.type
_entity.pdbx_description
1 polymer ?
#
loop_
_entity_poly.entity_id
_entity_poly.type
_entity_poly.pdbx_seq_one_letter_code
_entity_poly.pdbx_strand_id
1 'polypeptide(L)' 'TITVRGLSEKLDINKSAVQKHLATLKAKDYIFRKGGTKGEWIVNIGNIDN' A
#
# COMPACT_ATOMS: atom_id res chain seq x y z
N THR A 1 -3.20 -0.99 12.73
CA THR A 1 -3.53 -1.54 11.41
C THR A 1 -4.23 -0.50 10.57
N ILE A 2 -3.68 -0.13 9.41
CA ILE A 2 -4.32 0.82 8.48
C ILE A 2 -4.97 0.01 7.36
N THR A 3 -6.26 0.25 7.10
CA THR A 3 -7.01 -0.40 6.01
C THR A 3 -6.99 0.45 4.75
N VAL A 4 -7.33 -0.12 3.60
CA VAL A 4 -7.52 0.62 2.33
C VAL A 4 -8.54 1.75 2.49
N ARG A 5 -9.59 1.52 3.30
CA ARG A 5 -10.57 2.55 3.64
C ARG A 5 -9.95 3.68 4.47
N GLY A 6 -9.15 3.36 5.49
CA GLY A 6 -8.46 4.36 6.29
C GLY A 6 -7.44 5.17 5.48
N LEU A 7 -6.78 4.57 4.48
CA LEU A 7 -5.92 5.30 3.54
C LEU A 7 -6.74 6.26 2.66
N SER A 8 -7.87 5.79 2.14
CA SER A 8 -8.78 6.60 1.32
C SER A 8 -9.25 7.84 2.08
N GLU A 9 -9.65 7.68 3.34
CA GLU A 9 -10.09 8.79 4.20
C GLU A 9 -8.95 9.76 4.56
N LYS A 10 -7.75 9.25 4.85
CA LYS A 10 -6.59 10.09 5.22
C LYS A 10 -5.98 10.84 4.04
N LEU A 11 -5.99 10.24 2.86
CA LEU A 11 -5.41 10.79 1.64
C LEU A 11 -6.46 11.55 0.81
N ASP A 12 -7.72 11.56 1.24
CA ASP A 12 -8.86 12.16 0.53
C ASP A 12 -8.96 11.73 -0.94
N ILE A 13 -8.71 10.45 -1.20
CA ILE A 13 -8.80 9.84 -2.53
C ILE A 13 -9.67 8.61 -2.50
N ASN A 14 -10.27 8.26 -3.65
CA ASN A 14 -11.14 7.10 -3.73
C ASN A 14 -10.37 5.78 -3.50
N LYS A 15 -11.10 4.74 -3.05
CA LYS A 15 -10.50 3.43 -2.76
C LYS A 15 -9.82 2.80 -3.98
N SER A 16 -10.34 3.04 -5.18
CA SER A 16 -9.76 2.50 -6.42
C SER A 16 -8.41 3.15 -6.76
N ALA A 17 -8.23 4.45 -6.50
CA ALA A 17 -6.95 5.14 -6.63
C ALA A 17 -5.94 4.62 -5.59
N VAL A 18 -6.36 4.44 -4.33
CA VAL A 18 -5.51 3.81 -3.31
C VAL A 18 -5.03 2.43 -3.77
N GLN A 19 -5.94 1.60 -4.31
CA GLN A 19 -5.58 0.29 -4.84
C GLN A 19 -4.59 0.37 -6.01
N LYS A 20 -4.77 1.31 -6.95
CA LYS A 20 -3.83 1.56 -8.04
C LYS A 20 -2.46 1.97 -7.51
N HIS A 21 -2.40 2.91 -6.58
CA HIS A 21 -1.14 3.35 -5.98
C HIS A 21 -0.42 2.21 -5.26
N LEU A 22 -1.13 1.41 -4.45
CA LEU A 22 -0.55 0.23 -3.80
C LEU A 22 -0.02 -0.79 -4.81
N ALA A 23 -0.73 -1.00 -5.93
CA ALA A 23 -0.26 -1.88 -7.00
C ALA A 23 1.03 -1.34 -7.65
N THR A 24 1.10 -0.04 -7.93
CA THR A 24 2.31 0.60 -8.45
C THR A 24 3.48 0.51 -7.47
N LEU A 25 3.25 0.79 -6.18
CA LEU A 25 4.29 0.69 -5.15
C LEU A 25 4.80 -0.74 -5.00
N LYS A 26 3.91 -1.73 -5.09
CA LYS A 26 4.28 -3.15 -5.09
C LYS A 26 5.10 -3.52 -6.32
N ALA A 27 4.71 -3.04 -7.51
CA ALA A 27 5.44 -3.31 -8.76
C ALA A 27 6.84 -2.69 -8.79
N LYS A 28 7.07 -1.65 -7.99
CA LYS A 28 8.37 -1.02 -7.80
C LYS A 28 9.12 -1.53 -6.56
N ASP A 29 8.66 -2.63 -5.95
CA ASP A 29 9.28 -3.26 -4.77
C ASP A 29 9.46 -2.34 -3.54
N TYR A 30 8.64 -1.28 -3.43
CA TYR A 30 8.57 -0.41 -2.25
C TYR A 30 7.73 -1.01 -1.14
N ILE A 31 6.72 -1.83 -1.47
CA ILE A 31 5.87 -2.48 -0.47
C ILE A 31 5.58 -3.93 -0.83
N PHE A 32 5.43 -4.76 0.19
CA PHE A 32 5.06 -6.17 0.06
C PHE A 32 3.81 -6.47 0.85
N ARG A 33 2.99 -7.40 0.36
CA ARG A 33 1.80 -7.86 1.08
C ARG A 33 2.15 -9.14 1.84
N LYS A 34 2.00 -9.11 3.17
CA LYS A 34 2.14 -10.28 4.03
C LYS A 34 0.77 -10.82 4.40
N GLY A 35 0.48 -12.06 4.00
CA GLY A 35 -0.80 -12.72 4.22
C GLY A 35 -1.69 -12.76 2.97
N GLY A 36 -2.64 -13.70 2.95
CA GLY A 36 -3.56 -13.93 1.83
C GLY A 36 -4.72 -12.92 1.80
N THR A 37 -5.95 -13.38 2.03
CA THR A 37 -7.17 -12.57 1.89
C THR A 37 -7.21 -11.38 2.85
N LYS A 38 -6.79 -11.59 4.11
CA LYS A 38 -6.51 -10.53 5.08
C LYS A 38 -5.00 -10.50 5.27
N GLY A 39 -4.38 -9.34 5.04
CA GLY A 39 -2.94 -9.21 5.09
C GLY A 39 -2.53 -7.77 5.34
N GLU A 40 -1.28 -7.62 5.77
CA GLU A 40 -0.68 -6.33 6.10
C GLU A 40 0.27 -5.91 4.97
N TRP A 41 0.39 -4.60 4.77
CA TRP A 41 1.39 -4.05 3.87
C TRP A 41 2.65 -3.74 4.66
N ILE A 42 3.77 -4.29 4.20
CA ILE A 42 5.10 -4.06 4.74
C ILE A 42 5.82 -3.11 3.81
N VAL A 43 6.43 -2.08 4.37
CA VAL A 43 7.21 -1.08 3.62
C VAL A 43 8.67 -1.52 3.57
N ASN A 44 9.24 -1.53 2.37
CA ASN A 44 10.64 -1.84 2.13
C ASN A 44 11.49 -0.58 2.24
N ILE A 45 11.97 -0.28 3.45
CA ILE A 45 12.73 0.94 3.74
C ILE A 45 14.06 0.99 2.96
N GLY A 46 14.66 -0.16 2.62
CA GLY A 46 15.93 -0.21 1.90
C GLY A 46 15.89 0.30 0.46
N ASN A 47 14.69 0.55 -0.10
CA ASN A 47 14.52 1.03 -1.48
C ASN A 47 14.03 2.48 -1.55
N ILE A 48 13.77 3.14 -0.42
CA ILE A 48 13.19 4.50 -0.37
C ILE A 48 14.24 5.58 -0.64
N ASP A 49 15.52 5.27 -0.43
CA ASP A 49 16.64 6.22 -0.46
C ASP A 49 17.59 6.03 -1.67
N ASN A 50 17.18 5.26 -2.68
CA ASN A 50 17.94 5.01 -3.92
C ASN A 50 17.32 5.76 -5.10
#